data_AF-A2F7U4-F1
#
_entry.id   AF-A2F7U4-F1
#
_cell.length_a   1.000
_cell.length_b   1.000
_cell.length_c   1.000
_cell.angle_alpha   90.00
_cell.angle_beta   90.00
_cell.angle_gamma   90.00
#
_symmetry.space_group_name_H-M   'P 1'
#
loop_
_entity.id
_entity.type
_entity.pdbx_description
1 polymer ?
#
loop_
_entity_poly.entity_id
_entity_poly.type
_entity_poly.pdbx_seq_one_letter_code
_entity_poly.pdbx_strand_id
1 'polypeptide(L)'
;MFGTILLVLLGLLALFCVWRLTRSYKVAVTMKTDSKIASIVSEMKSIKKNYKPTPWLVGGNAMTIWGMRYRGRSSVRPRREELIFEDGGAVYIDWFENQDTPANAPVLVVVHTLGGGTREPCTNYMCVAAQKHGWRAVVATCRGCNGSRITTKRLYDALRTDDLHFIIEHVKKTYNPPHIYLMGFSLGSIISVQYGIDFTDVDAIMCVSHPLETEKCCKILEQPVQSKLYLPIIMHQLKRAVEKDEFVPEDMKKATLKSKTLVEFDNAFTSQIIDLKDAHEYYEKIHLRTKIDKVRVPLIIFNSDDDPFTRPEFAPKDLIVNSNFVAYLSTPEGGHVSFNYGMNGHGSYIENVAIDFFESATRSNSK
;
A
#
# COMPACT_ATOMS: atom_id res chain seq x y z
N MET A 1 -14.58 36.86 -35.10
CA MET A 1 -13.58 36.67 -34.02
C MET A 1 -14.01 35.58 -33.04
N PHE A 2 -15.21 35.66 -32.43
CA PHE A 2 -15.73 34.64 -31.50
C PHE A 2 -15.84 33.21 -32.10
N GLY A 3 -16.37 33.06 -33.32
CA GLY A 3 -16.50 31.74 -33.95
C GLY A 3 -15.16 31.04 -34.20
N THR A 4 -14.13 31.80 -34.58
CA THR A 4 -12.78 31.28 -34.81
C THR A 4 -12.14 30.81 -33.50
N ILE A 5 -12.28 31.57 -32.41
CA ILE A 5 -11.76 31.19 -31.08
C ILE A 5 -12.43 29.92 -30.58
N LEU A 6 -13.76 29.81 -30.72
CA LEU A 6 -14.50 28.62 -30.30
C LEU A 6 -14.06 27.37 -31.07
N LEU A 7 -13.88 27.47 -32.38
CA LEU A 7 -13.40 26.36 -33.22
C LEU A 7 -11.99 25.91 -32.80
N VAL A 8 -11.09 26.85 -32.49
CA VAL A 8 -9.75 26.51 -31.98
C VAL A 8 -9.84 25.79 -30.63
N LEU A 9 -10.65 26.26 -29.70
CA LEU A 9 -10.82 25.61 -28.39
C LEU A 9 -11.41 24.20 -28.51
N LEU A 10 -12.40 23.99 -29.39
CA LEU A 10 -12.96 22.67 -29.66
C LEU A 10 -11.94 21.74 -30.31
N GLY A 11 -11.12 22.27 -31.24
CA GLY A 11 -10.02 21.52 -31.86
C GLY A 11 -8.98 21.08 -30.83
N LEU A 12 -8.56 21.97 -29.93
CA LEU A 12 -7.63 21.65 -28.84
C LEU A 12 -8.21 20.63 -27.86
N LEU A 13 -9.49 20.74 -27.52
CA LEU A 13 -10.17 19.77 -26.66
C LEU A 13 -10.25 18.40 -27.35
N ALA A 14 -10.58 18.34 -28.64
CA ALA A 14 -10.61 17.09 -29.40
C ALA A 14 -9.22 16.43 -29.44
N LEU A 15 -8.16 17.21 -29.72
CA LEU A 15 -6.78 16.73 -29.68
C LEU A 15 -6.39 16.22 -28.29
N PHE A 16 -6.77 16.94 -27.23
CA PHE A 16 -6.54 16.51 -25.85
C PHE A 16 -7.27 15.19 -25.53
N CYS A 17 -8.52 15.03 -25.95
CA CYS A 17 -9.28 13.80 -25.78
C CYS A 17 -8.63 12.63 -26.54
N VAL A 18 -8.24 12.83 -27.79
CA VAL A 18 -7.53 11.81 -28.58
C VAL A 18 -6.21 11.42 -27.91
N TRP A 19 -5.44 12.40 -27.43
CA TRP A 19 -4.22 12.15 -26.67
C TRP A 19 -4.50 11.34 -25.39
N ARG A 20 -5.52 11.70 -24.61
CA ARG A 20 -5.93 10.96 -23.40
C ARG A 20 -6.40 9.54 -23.69
N LEU A 21 -7.07 9.31 -24.83
CA LEU A 21 -7.56 7.99 -25.24
C LEU A 21 -6.45 7.06 -25.77
N THR A 22 -5.39 7.63 -26.35
CA THR A 22 -4.35 6.86 -27.06
C THR A 22 -3.06 6.70 -26.26
N ARG A 23 -2.80 7.57 -25.29
CA ARG A 23 -1.58 7.53 -24.47
C ARG A 23 -1.44 6.21 -23.70
N SER A 24 -0.19 5.83 -23.50
CA SER A 24 0.18 4.64 -22.74
C SER A 24 1.57 4.85 -22.15
N TYR A 25 1.84 4.22 -21.02
CA TYR A 25 3.07 4.38 -20.27
C TYR A 25 3.82 3.07 -20.16
N LYS A 26 5.11 3.10 -20.46
CA LYS A 26 6.04 2.04 -20.07
C LYS A 26 6.37 2.22 -18.59
N VAL A 27 6.40 1.12 -17.84
CA VAL A 27 6.83 1.15 -16.44
C VAL A 27 8.34 1.46 -16.39
N ALA A 28 8.71 2.52 -15.67
CA ALA A 28 10.10 2.82 -15.37
C ALA A 28 10.60 1.84 -14.30
N VAL A 29 11.79 1.27 -14.50
CA VAL A 29 12.38 0.28 -13.59
C VAL A 29 13.74 0.79 -13.13
N THR A 30 13.96 0.83 -11.82
CA THR A 30 15.25 1.10 -11.18
C THR A 30 15.61 -0.09 -10.31
N MET A 31 16.72 -0.75 -10.63
CA MET A 31 17.23 -1.92 -9.90
C MET A 31 18.69 -2.16 -10.28
N LYS A 32 19.39 -2.98 -9.49
CA LYS A 32 20.70 -3.53 -9.87
C LYS A 32 20.55 -4.56 -11.00
N THR A 33 21.26 -4.43 -12.11
CA THR A 33 21.10 -5.29 -13.30
C THR A 33 21.45 -6.76 -13.07
N ASP A 34 22.52 -7.03 -12.33
CA ASP A 34 23.00 -8.38 -12.03
C ASP A 34 22.64 -8.75 -10.59
N SER A 35 21.35 -8.98 -10.37
CA SER A 35 20.79 -9.23 -9.04
C SER A 35 19.66 -10.25 -9.04
N LYS A 36 19.34 -10.77 -7.85
CA LYS A 36 18.19 -11.67 -7.67
C LYS A 36 16.90 -10.98 -8.13
N ILE A 37 16.68 -9.72 -7.73
CA ILE A 37 15.48 -8.99 -8.13
C ILE A 37 15.41 -8.73 -9.65
N ALA A 38 16.54 -8.48 -10.31
CA ALA A 38 16.55 -8.29 -11.77
C ALA A 38 16.15 -9.55 -12.53
N SER A 39 16.56 -10.73 -12.07
CA SER A 39 16.11 -12.00 -12.66
C SER A 39 14.58 -12.11 -12.64
N ILE A 40 13.96 -11.78 -11.51
CA ILE A 40 12.51 -11.81 -11.31
C ILE A 40 11.82 -10.77 -12.20
N VAL A 41 12.27 -9.51 -12.16
CA VAL A 41 11.68 -8.41 -12.93
C VAL A 41 11.78 -8.66 -14.44
N SER A 42 12.83 -9.34 -14.91
CA SER A 42 12.99 -9.70 -16.32
C SER A 42 11.92 -10.67 -16.83
N GLU A 43 11.35 -11.49 -15.94
CA GLU A 43 10.29 -12.46 -16.28
C GLU A 43 8.90 -11.83 -16.28
N MET A 44 8.70 -10.71 -15.59
CA MET A 44 7.40 -10.04 -15.46
C MET A 44 6.83 -9.61 -16.82
N LYS A 45 5.69 -10.18 -17.20
CA LYS A 45 4.99 -9.88 -18.46
C LYS A 45 4.12 -8.63 -18.35
N SER A 46 3.59 -8.34 -17.16
CA SER A 46 2.69 -7.23 -16.86
C SER A 46 3.31 -5.87 -17.18
N ILE A 47 4.60 -5.69 -16.85
CA ILE A 47 5.35 -4.43 -17.04
C ILE A 47 5.97 -4.29 -18.44
N LYS A 48 5.98 -5.37 -19.24
CA LYS A 48 6.36 -5.34 -20.66
C LYS A 48 5.24 -4.76 -21.53
N LYS A 49 3.99 -4.85 -21.06
CA LYS A 49 2.83 -4.20 -21.67
C LYS A 49 2.69 -2.78 -21.12
N ASN A 50 2.36 -1.82 -21.99
CA ASN A 50 2.15 -0.45 -21.53
C ASN A 50 0.87 -0.34 -20.69
N TYR A 51 0.98 0.39 -19.58
CA TYR A 51 -0.15 0.81 -18.76
C TYR A 51 -0.93 1.92 -19.47
N LYS A 52 -2.26 1.76 -19.55
CA LYS A 52 -3.17 2.76 -20.14
C LYS A 52 -4.13 3.27 -19.06
N PRO A 53 -3.82 4.39 -18.40
CA PRO A 53 -4.70 4.96 -17.38
C PRO A 53 -6.07 5.32 -17.95
N THR A 54 -7.10 5.33 -17.10
CA THR A 54 -8.45 5.74 -17.49
C THR A 54 -8.46 7.14 -18.12
N PRO A 55 -8.90 7.29 -19.38
CA PRO A 55 -8.71 8.52 -20.15
C PRO A 55 -9.29 9.78 -19.52
N TRP A 56 -10.43 9.67 -18.84
CA TRP A 56 -11.12 10.81 -18.23
C TRP A 56 -10.72 11.08 -16.76
N LEU A 57 -9.94 10.19 -16.12
CA LEU A 57 -9.37 10.43 -14.78
C LEU A 57 -8.03 11.17 -14.91
N VAL A 58 -8.10 12.50 -15.00
CA VAL A 58 -6.92 13.36 -15.19
C VAL A 58 -6.34 13.78 -13.83
N GLY A 59 -5.08 13.41 -13.59
CA GLY A 59 -4.29 13.83 -12.42
C GLY A 59 -4.45 12.92 -11.20
N GLY A 60 -3.38 12.86 -10.40
CA GLY A 60 -3.27 11.93 -9.28
C GLY A 60 -4.35 12.06 -8.23
N ASN A 61 -4.83 13.28 -7.93
CA ASN A 61 -5.93 13.48 -6.99
C ASN A 61 -7.25 12.85 -7.47
N ALA A 62 -7.62 13.07 -8.74
CA ALA A 62 -8.85 12.52 -9.30
C ALA A 62 -8.81 10.99 -9.33
N MET A 63 -7.66 10.41 -9.72
CA MET A 63 -7.47 8.97 -9.74
C MET A 63 -7.48 8.35 -8.33
N THR A 64 -6.83 9.00 -7.36
CA THR A 64 -6.85 8.59 -5.94
C THR A 64 -8.28 8.57 -5.38
N ILE A 65 -9.00 9.68 -5.54
CA ILE A 65 -10.36 9.82 -5.02
C ILE A 65 -11.29 8.83 -5.72
N TRP A 66 -11.18 8.67 -7.04
CA TRP A 66 -11.98 7.71 -7.78
C TRP A 66 -11.74 6.28 -7.31
N GLY A 67 -10.48 5.84 -7.28
CA GLY A 67 -10.13 4.48 -6.86
C GLY A 67 -10.54 4.16 -5.42
N MET A 68 -10.44 5.12 -4.50
CA MET A 68 -10.73 4.90 -3.08
C MET A 68 -12.19 5.14 -2.66
N ARG A 69 -12.97 5.91 -3.44
CA ARG A 69 -14.37 6.24 -3.09
C ARG A 69 -15.41 5.68 -4.05
N TYR A 70 -15.10 5.63 -5.34
CA TYR A 70 -16.09 5.38 -6.40
C TYR A 70 -15.84 4.08 -7.17
N ARG A 71 -14.65 3.49 -7.06
CA ARG A 71 -14.44 2.09 -7.48
C ARG A 71 -15.46 1.23 -6.73
N GLY A 72 -16.23 0.44 -7.47
CA GLY A 72 -17.28 -0.42 -6.91
C GLY A 72 -16.76 -1.31 -5.76
N ARG A 73 -17.65 -1.96 -5.02
CA ARG A 73 -17.23 -2.98 -4.04
C ARG A 73 -17.39 -4.36 -4.66
N SER A 74 -16.44 -5.25 -4.38
CA SER A 74 -16.65 -6.67 -4.66
C SER A 74 -17.85 -7.18 -3.86
N SER A 75 -18.64 -8.07 -4.44
CA SER A 75 -19.71 -8.79 -3.75
C SER A 75 -19.19 -9.93 -2.87
N VAL A 76 -17.88 -10.24 -2.96
CA VAL A 76 -17.24 -11.29 -2.17
C VAL A 76 -17.34 -10.96 -0.69
N ARG A 77 -17.89 -11.90 0.08
CA ARG A 77 -17.96 -11.84 1.54
C ARG A 77 -16.78 -12.65 2.09
N PRO A 78 -15.78 -12.00 2.69
CA PRO A 78 -14.65 -12.72 3.25
C PRO A 78 -15.06 -13.50 4.51
N ARG A 79 -14.37 -14.60 4.77
CA ARG A 79 -14.49 -15.32 6.04
C ARG A 79 -13.64 -14.61 7.10
N ARG A 80 -14.30 -14.01 8.08
CA ARG A 80 -13.64 -13.33 9.20
C ARG A 80 -13.20 -14.33 10.26
N GLU A 81 -12.00 -14.13 10.80
CA GLU A 81 -11.42 -14.89 11.90
C GLU A 81 -10.83 -13.93 12.94
N GLU A 82 -11.06 -14.20 14.22
CA GLU A 82 -10.45 -13.46 15.32
C GLU A 82 -9.14 -14.16 15.73
N LEU A 83 -8.06 -13.38 15.81
CA LEU A 83 -6.79 -13.82 16.36
C LEU A 83 -6.51 -13.07 17.65
N ILE A 84 -6.01 -13.79 18.65
CA ILE A 84 -5.61 -13.27 19.95
C ILE A 84 -4.11 -13.46 20.10
N PHE A 85 -3.39 -12.38 20.33
CA PHE A 85 -1.96 -12.36 20.57
C PHE A 85 -1.63 -12.74 22.02
N GLU A 86 -0.35 -13.05 22.29
CA GLU A 86 0.11 -13.47 23.62
C GLU A 86 -0.17 -12.45 24.72
N ASP A 87 -0.15 -11.15 24.39
CA ASP A 87 -0.44 -10.05 25.32
C ASP A 87 -1.94 -9.80 25.54
N GLY A 88 -2.82 -10.63 24.97
CA GLY A 88 -4.28 -10.48 25.01
C GLY A 88 -4.84 -9.49 23.98
N GLY A 89 -3.99 -8.94 23.11
CA GLY A 89 -4.41 -8.13 21.97
C GLY A 89 -5.24 -8.94 21.00
N ALA A 90 -6.25 -8.33 20.36
CA ALA A 90 -7.09 -9.04 19.39
C ALA A 90 -7.19 -8.28 18.07
N VAL A 91 -7.20 -9.03 16.96
CA VAL A 91 -7.44 -8.53 15.61
C VAL A 91 -8.40 -9.43 14.85
N TYR A 92 -9.13 -8.85 13.90
CA TYR A 92 -9.83 -9.62 12.88
C TYR A 92 -9.02 -9.68 11.59
N ILE A 93 -8.75 -10.90 11.11
CA ILE A 93 -8.27 -11.14 9.75
C ILE A 93 -9.44 -11.60 8.87
N ASP A 94 -9.38 -11.27 7.59
CA ASP A 94 -10.45 -11.58 6.64
C ASP A 94 -9.89 -12.39 5.47
N TRP A 95 -10.37 -13.62 5.32
CA TRP A 95 -9.93 -14.57 4.30
C TRP A 95 -10.76 -14.48 3.02
N PHE A 96 -10.06 -14.58 1.89
CA PHE A 96 -10.60 -14.64 0.54
C PHE A 96 -10.11 -15.95 -0.12
N GLU A 97 -11.02 -16.90 -0.28
CA GLU A 97 -10.76 -18.21 -0.89
C GLU A 97 -12.04 -18.72 -1.58
N ASN A 98 -11.91 -19.54 -2.61
CA ASN A 98 -13.04 -20.24 -3.23
C ASN A 98 -13.30 -21.55 -2.48
N GLN A 99 -14.49 -22.12 -2.65
CA GLN A 99 -14.83 -23.42 -2.04
C GLN A 99 -13.91 -24.56 -2.53
N ASP A 100 -13.40 -24.43 -3.75
CA ASP A 100 -12.53 -25.39 -4.44
C ASP A 100 -11.05 -24.97 -4.42
N THR A 101 -10.66 -23.93 -3.65
CA THR A 101 -9.25 -23.55 -3.55
C THR A 101 -8.42 -24.71 -2.98
N PRO A 102 -7.40 -25.22 -3.71
CA PRO A 102 -6.61 -26.38 -3.28
C PRO A 102 -5.99 -26.17 -1.91
N ALA A 103 -5.85 -27.22 -1.10
CA ALA A 103 -5.24 -27.12 0.24
C ALA A 103 -3.84 -26.47 0.17
N ASN A 104 -3.05 -26.83 -0.84
CA ASN A 104 -1.71 -26.30 -1.10
C ASN A 104 -1.68 -25.08 -2.04
N ALA A 105 -2.73 -24.26 -2.12
CA ALA A 105 -2.68 -23.02 -2.89
C ALA A 105 -1.73 -21.98 -2.24
N PRO A 106 -1.02 -21.15 -3.02
CA PRO A 106 -0.28 -20.00 -2.49
C PRO A 106 -1.18 -19.07 -1.66
N VAL A 107 -0.57 -18.37 -0.70
CA VAL A 107 -1.28 -17.39 0.14
C VAL A 107 -0.70 -15.99 -0.05
N LEU A 108 -1.55 -15.02 -0.36
CA LEU A 108 -1.21 -13.60 -0.36
C LEU A 108 -1.69 -12.93 0.93
N VAL A 109 -0.74 -12.45 1.74
CA VAL A 109 -1.02 -11.64 2.93
C VAL A 109 -1.01 -10.16 2.55
N VAL A 110 -2.11 -9.46 2.81
CA VAL A 110 -2.29 -8.04 2.44
C VAL A 110 -2.38 -7.16 3.69
N VAL A 111 -1.47 -6.20 3.83
CA VAL A 111 -1.45 -5.17 4.87
C VAL A 111 -2.09 -3.89 4.33
N HIS A 112 -3.11 -3.43 5.04
CA HIS A 112 -3.99 -2.35 4.64
C HIS A 112 -3.36 -0.94 4.77
N THR A 113 -4.09 0.11 4.36
CA THR A 113 -3.61 1.51 4.49
C THR A 113 -3.79 2.06 5.90
N LEU A 114 -3.50 3.34 6.15
CA LEU A 114 -3.63 3.93 7.48
C LEU A 114 -5.09 3.93 7.98
N GLY A 115 -5.35 3.29 9.13
CA GLY A 115 -6.70 3.16 9.70
C GLY A 115 -7.64 2.32 8.83
N GLY A 116 -7.06 1.43 8.01
CA GLY A 116 -7.70 0.71 6.94
C GLY A 116 -8.29 -0.65 7.32
N GLY A 117 -8.41 -1.52 6.32
CA GLY A 117 -8.89 -2.89 6.46
C GLY A 117 -9.56 -3.39 5.19
N THR A 118 -10.34 -4.47 5.33
CA THR A 118 -10.90 -5.22 4.19
C THR A 118 -11.91 -4.44 3.33
N ARG A 119 -12.44 -3.33 3.85
CA ARG A 119 -13.41 -2.48 3.14
C ARG A 119 -12.77 -1.49 2.18
N GLU A 120 -11.46 -1.31 2.27
CA GLU A 120 -10.73 -0.41 1.37
C GLU A 120 -10.65 -1.00 -0.03
N PRO A 121 -10.90 -0.22 -1.09
CA PRO A 121 -10.89 -0.77 -2.44
C PRO A 121 -9.56 -1.45 -2.82
N CYS A 122 -8.40 -0.86 -2.53
CA CYS A 122 -7.11 -1.47 -2.87
C CYS A 122 -6.92 -2.84 -2.22
N THR A 123 -7.12 -2.93 -0.90
CA THR A 123 -7.02 -4.16 -0.10
C THR A 123 -8.00 -5.22 -0.59
N ASN A 124 -9.28 -4.85 -0.76
CA ASN A 124 -10.34 -5.75 -1.16
C ASN A 124 -10.12 -6.32 -2.57
N TYR A 125 -9.87 -5.46 -3.55
CA TYR A 125 -9.71 -5.90 -4.93
C TYR A 125 -8.44 -6.71 -5.14
N MET A 126 -7.37 -6.42 -4.41
CA MET A 126 -6.18 -7.26 -4.45
C MET A 126 -6.48 -8.68 -3.96
N CYS A 127 -7.20 -8.83 -2.84
CA CYS A 127 -7.60 -10.14 -2.34
C CYS A 127 -8.54 -10.87 -3.31
N VAL A 128 -9.48 -10.15 -3.94
CA VAL A 128 -10.38 -10.71 -4.95
C VAL A 128 -9.62 -11.12 -6.22
N ALA A 129 -8.58 -10.38 -6.62
CA ALA A 129 -7.74 -10.75 -7.74
C ALA A 129 -6.95 -12.03 -7.44
N ALA A 130 -6.36 -12.14 -6.25
CA ALA A 130 -5.69 -13.36 -5.80
C ALA A 130 -6.66 -14.56 -5.76
N GLN A 131 -7.86 -14.38 -5.22
CA GLN A 131 -8.91 -15.41 -5.21
C GLN A 131 -9.29 -15.87 -6.62
N LYS A 132 -9.48 -14.92 -7.56
CA LYS A 132 -9.76 -15.25 -8.97
C LYS A 132 -8.61 -15.95 -9.68
N HIS A 133 -7.39 -15.70 -9.22
CA HIS A 133 -6.18 -16.37 -9.68
C HIS A 133 -5.97 -17.77 -9.05
N GLY A 134 -6.90 -18.20 -8.18
CA GLY A 134 -6.83 -19.50 -7.52
C GLY A 134 -5.95 -19.52 -6.26
N TRP A 135 -5.52 -18.36 -5.76
CA TRP A 135 -4.77 -18.23 -4.51
C TRP A 135 -5.71 -17.98 -3.34
N ARG A 136 -5.23 -18.27 -2.13
CA ARG A 136 -5.84 -17.70 -0.92
C ARG A 136 -5.29 -16.30 -0.72
N ALA A 137 -6.12 -15.40 -0.22
CA ALA A 137 -5.66 -14.13 0.31
C ALA A 137 -6.20 -13.88 1.70
N VAL A 138 -5.44 -13.15 2.51
CA VAL A 138 -5.83 -12.75 3.86
C VAL A 138 -5.45 -11.30 4.09
N VAL A 139 -6.40 -10.53 4.63
CA VAL A 139 -6.12 -9.16 5.07
C VAL A 139 -5.56 -9.22 6.49
N ALA A 140 -4.25 -9.00 6.62
CA ALA A 140 -3.58 -8.81 7.89
C ALA A 140 -3.92 -7.42 8.43
N THR A 141 -4.66 -7.39 9.54
CA THR A 141 -5.19 -6.15 10.10
C THR A 141 -4.38 -5.73 11.31
N CYS A 142 -4.11 -4.43 11.40
CA CYS A 142 -3.49 -3.80 12.56
C CYS A 142 -4.46 -3.70 13.76
N ARG A 143 -3.92 -3.69 15.00
CA ARG A 143 -4.73 -3.51 16.22
C ARG A 143 -5.63 -2.27 16.13
N GLY A 144 -6.89 -2.40 16.57
CA GLY A 144 -7.88 -1.32 16.51
C GLY A 144 -8.43 -0.98 15.11
N CYS A 145 -8.00 -1.67 14.05
CA CYS A 145 -8.49 -1.48 12.68
C CYS A 145 -9.52 -2.56 12.27
N ASN A 146 -10.20 -2.35 11.13
CA ASN A 146 -11.18 -3.29 10.53
C ASN A 146 -12.31 -3.77 11.47
N GLY A 147 -12.65 -2.98 12.48
CA GLY A 147 -13.66 -3.30 13.49
C GLY A 147 -13.17 -4.18 14.64
N SER A 148 -11.86 -4.44 14.72
CA SER A 148 -11.22 -5.12 15.86
C SER A 148 -11.39 -4.28 17.13
N ARG A 149 -11.61 -4.95 18.26
CA ARG A 149 -11.66 -4.29 19.57
C ARG A 149 -10.24 -3.90 19.99
N ILE A 150 -10.12 -2.81 20.74
CA ILE A 150 -8.88 -2.47 21.44
C ILE A 150 -8.95 -3.18 22.79
N THR A 151 -8.14 -4.22 22.99
CA THR A 151 -8.16 -5.07 24.20
C THR A 151 -6.91 -4.92 25.06
N THR A 152 -5.92 -4.16 24.59
CA THR A 152 -4.63 -3.92 25.25
C THR A 152 -4.19 -2.48 25.06
N LYS A 153 -3.31 -1.98 25.94
CA LYS A 153 -2.65 -0.66 25.79
C LYS A 153 -1.85 -0.51 24.50
N ARG A 154 -1.43 -1.64 23.93
CA ARG A 154 -0.63 -1.70 22.73
C ARG A 154 -1.52 -1.54 21.48
N LEU A 155 -1.24 -0.51 20.69
CA LEU A 155 -1.75 -0.31 19.33
C LEU A 155 -0.66 -0.60 18.29
N TYR A 156 -1.01 -0.37 17.02
CA TYR A 156 -0.10 -0.53 15.89
C TYR A 156 0.65 0.77 15.57
N ASP A 157 1.82 0.60 14.98
CA ASP A 157 2.66 1.63 14.40
C ASP A 157 3.40 1.02 13.19
N ALA A 158 4.19 1.82 12.49
CA ALA A 158 4.87 1.35 11.29
C ALA A 158 6.21 0.63 11.54
N LEU A 159 6.69 0.54 12.78
CA LEU A 159 7.93 -0.13 13.16
C LEU A 159 7.71 -1.57 13.61
N ARG A 160 6.61 -1.84 14.31
CA ARG A 160 6.33 -3.16 14.91
C ARG A 160 5.83 -4.17 13.87
N THR A 161 6.54 -5.29 13.76
CA THR A 161 6.31 -6.35 12.75
C THR A 161 5.92 -7.69 13.36
N ASP A 162 5.97 -7.83 14.68
CA ASP A 162 5.68 -9.05 15.44
C ASP A 162 4.21 -9.47 15.36
N ASP A 163 3.26 -8.53 15.40
CA ASP A 163 1.83 -8.86 15.16
C ASP A 163 1.63 -9.41 13.74
N LEU A 164 2.31 -8.84 12.74
CA LEU A 164 2.26 -9.33 11.36
C LEU A 164 2.94 -10.70 11.23
N HIS A 165 4.06 -10.91 11.92
CA HIS A 165 4.73 -12.20 11.97
C HIS A 165 3.86 -13.27 12.61
N PHE A 166 3.18 -12.96 13.71
CA PHE A 166 2.20 -13.87 14.33
C PHE A 166 1.10 -14.27 13.34
N ILE A 167 0.55 -13.31 12.59
CA ILE A 167 -0.45 -13.59 11.56
C ILE A 167 0.15 -14.51 10.48
N ILE A 168 1.35 -14.23 9.99
CA ILE A 168 2.02 -15.04 8.97
C ILE A 168 2.30 -16.47 9.45
N GLU A 169 2.75 -16.65 10.69
CA GLU A 169 2.95 -17.97 11.29
C GLU A 169 1.61 -18.72 11.45
N HIS A 170 0.53 -18.02 11.81
CA HIS A 170 -0.81 -18.59 11.82
C HIS A 170 -1.24 -19.06 10.43
N VAL A 171 -0.98 -18.27 9.37
CA VAL A 171 -1.24 -18.67 7.97
C VAL A 171 -0.49 -19.96 7.63
N LYS A 172 0.81 -20.03 7.93
CA LYS A 172 1.65 -21.20 7.62
C LYS A 172 1.18 -22.43 8.37
N LYS A 173 0.85 -22.31 9.65
CA LYS A 173 0.34 -23.41 10.47
C LYS A 173 -1.02 -23.92 9.97
N THR A 174 -1.88 -23.01 9.51
CA THR A 174 -3.24 -23.35 9.08
C THR A 174 -3.26 -24.03 7.72
N TYR A 175 -2.45 -23.58 6.76
CA TYR A 175 -2.53 -24.03 5.37
C TYR A 175 -1.30 -24.75 4.83
N ASN A 176 -0.15 -24.63 5.50
CA ASN A 176 1.16 -25.09 5.01
C ASN A 176 1.36 -24.79 3.51
N PRO A 177 1.22 -23.51 3.09
CA PRO A 177 1.21 -23.19 1.67
C PRO A 177 2.60 -23.37 1.07
N PRO A 178 2.71 -23.76 -0.21
CA PRO A 178 4.00 -23.89 -0.87
C PRO A 178 4.71 -22.54 -1.03
N HIS A 179 3.93 -21.45 -1.09
CA HIS A 179 4.42 -20.08 -1.22
C HIS A 179 3.54 -19.11 -0.43
N ILE A 180 4.19 -18.13 0.17
CA ILE A 180 3.54 -17.05 0.91
C ILE A 180 4.12 -15.71 0.47
N TYR A 181 3.22 -14.81 0.09
CA TYR A 181 3.55 -13.48 -0.42
C TYR A 181 3.05 -12.42 0.55
N LEU A 182 3.77 -11.31 0.64
CA LEU A 182 3.35 -10.16 1.44
C LEU A 182 3.16 -8.94 0.55
N MET A 183 2.06 -8.21 0.75
CA MET A 183 1.78 -6.98 0.04
C MET A 183 1.29 -5.90 0.99
N GLY A 184 1.86 -4.70 0.89
CA GLY A 184 1.47 -3.56 1.72
C GLY A 184 1.07 -2.36 0.87
N PHE A 185 0.01 -1.67 1.28
CA PHE A 185 -0.44 -0.43 0.65
C PHE A 185 -0.18 0.79 1.55
N SER A 186 0.43 1.85 1.00
CA SER A 186 0.67 3.10 1.74
C SER A 186 1.38 2.84 3.07
N LEU A 187 0.79 3.15 4.23
CA LEU A 187 1.37 2.79 5.54
C LEU A 187 1.69 1.29 5.67
N GLY A 188 0.83 0.39 5.19
CA GLY A 188 1.07 -1.05 5.20
C GLY A 188 2.31 -1.45 4.41
N SER A 189 2.72 -0.64 3.43
CA SER A 189 3.97 -0.85 2.70
C SER A 189 5.21 -0.53 3.54
N ILE A 190 5.12 0.41 4.49
CA ILE A 190 6.21 0.68 5.45
C ILE A 190 6.37 -0.51 6.39
N ILE A 191 5.27 -1.01 6.94
CA ILE A 191 5.24 -2.22 7.77
C ILE A 191 5.82 -3.41 6.99
N SER A 192 5.49 -3.55 5.71
CA SER A 192 5.99 -4.64 4.87
C SER A 192 7.49 -4.55 4.58
N VAL A 193 8.05 -3.34 4.44
CA VAL A 193 9.50 -3.14 4.33
C VAL A 193 10.19 -3.55 5.63
N GLN A 194 9.66 -3.12 6.78
CA GLN A 194 10.17 -3.51 8.09
C GLN A 194 10.12 -5.03 8.27
N TYR A 195 9.03 -5.67 7.87
CA TYR A 195 8.91 -7.12 7.89
C TYR A 195 10.00 -7.80 7.07
N GLY A 196 10.28 -7.33 5.85
CA GLY A 196 11.33 -7.87 4.98
C GLY A 196 12.77 -7.63 5.44
N ILE A 197 12.96 -6.91 6.55
CA ILE A 197 14.23 -6.72 7.24
C ILE A 197 14.32 -7.70 8.42
N ASP A 198 13.26 -7.79 9.21
CA ASP A 198 13.21 -8.61 10.42
C ASP A 198 13.09 -10.10 10.10
N PHE A 199 12.40 -10.43 9.01
CA PHE A 199 12.06 -11.80 8.62
C PHE A 199 12.30 -12.05 7.12
N THR A 200 12.64 -13.30 6.79
CA THR A 200 12.91 -13.76 5.41
C THR A 200 12.07 -14.97 5.02
N ASP A 201 10.96 -15.15 5.72
CA ASP A 201 10.10 -16.32 5.72
C ASP A 201 8.87 -16.18 4.80
N VAL A 202 8.93 -15.20 3.89
CA VAL A 202 8.02 -14.98 2.77
C VAL A 202 8.80 -14.96 1.46
N ASP A 203 8.18 -15.41 0.37
CA ASP A 203 8.86 -15.57 -0.92
C ASP A 203 9.19 -14.23 -1.59
N ALA A 204 8.30 -13.25 -1.44
CA ALA A 204 8.41 -11.93 -2.06
C ALA A 204 7.48 -10.90 -1.40
N ILE A 205 7.85 -9.62 -1.51
CA ILE A 205 7.14 -8.49 -0.91
C ILE A 205 6.83 -7.42 -1.96
N MET A 206 5.57 -6.95 -2.03
CA MET A 206 5.22 -5.80 -2.87
C MET A 206 4.69 -4.63 -2.04
N CYS A 207 5.29 -3.46 -2.25
CA CYS A 207 4.98 -2.21 -1.57
C CYS A 207 4.37 -1.24 -2.57
N VAL A 208 3.09 -0.88 -2.41
CA VAL A 208 2.37 -0.01 -3.35
C VAL A 208 2.11 1.37 -2.76
N SER A 209 2.42 2.41 -3.53
CA SER A 209 2.32 3.82 -3.12
C SER A 209 3.04 4.06 -1.79
N HIS A 210 4.28 3.59 -1.71
CA HIS A 210 5.10 3.73 -0.51
C HIS A 210 5.39 5.23 -0.24
N PRO A 211 5.25 5.72 0.99
CA PRO A 211 5.71 7.05 1.38
C PRO A 211 7.24 7.11 1.36
N LEU A 212 7.81 7.53 0.22
CA LEU A 212 9.25 7.44 -0.07
C LEU A 212 10.13 8.23 0.90
N GLU A 213 9.60 9.32 1.46
CA GLU A 213 10.20 10.07 2.56
C GLU A 213 9.07 10.59 3.47
N THR A 214 8.90 9.96 4.64
CA THR A 214 7.68 10.08 5.44
C THR A 214 7.42 11.49 5.96
N GLU A 215 8.44 12.20 6.43
CA GLU A 215 8.27 13.55 6.97
C GLU A 215 7.89 14.53 5.85
N LYS A 216 8.54 14.44 4.69
CA LYS A 216 8.20 15.25 3.53
C LYS A 216 6.83 14.89 2.96
N CYS A 217 6.44 13.61 3.00
CA CYS A 217 5.08 13.18 2.65
C CYS A 217 4.03 13.84 3.54
N CYS A 218 4.28 13.96 4.85
CA CYS A 218 3.39 14.68 5.77
C CYS A 218 3.27 16.16 5.35
N LYS A 219 4.39 16.82 5.03
CA LYS A 219 4.39 18.21 4.52
C LYS A 219 3.64 18.39 3.20
N ILE A 220 3.65 17.39 2.32
CA ILE A 220 2.82 17.40 1.09
C ILE A 220 1.34 17.39 1.44
N LEU A 221 0.93 16.58 2.43
CA LEU A 221 -0.46 16.51 2.85
C LEU A 221 -0.96 17.83 3.47
N GLU A 222 -0.06 18.66 3.98
CA GLU A 222 -0.36 19.99 4.52
C GLU A 222 -0.49 21.08 3.44
N GLN A 223 -0.17 20.78 2.17
CA GLN A 223 -0.33 21.74 1.07
C GLN A 223 -1.81 22.11 0.84
N PRO A 224 -2.14 23.28 0.25
CA PRO A 224 -3.51 23.81 0.22
C PRO A 224 -4.58 22.90 -0.39
N VAL A 225 -4.24 22.08 -1.38
CA VAL A 225 -5.18 21.15 -2.03
C VAL A 225 -5.30 19.87 -1.21
N GLN A 226 -4.18 19.26 -0.85
CA GLN A 226 -4.11 17.99 -0.13
C GLN A 226 -4.67 18.10 1.30
N SER A 227 -4.42 19.23 1.97
CA SER A 227 -4.93 19.50 3.32
C SER A 227 -6.44 19.63 3.38
N LYS A 228 -7.09 19.94 2.26
CA LYS A 228 -8.56 19.96 2.16
C LYS A 228 -9.11 18.61 1.73
N LEU A 229 -8.42 17.90 0.84
CA LEU A 229 -8.89 16.64 0.26
C LEU A 229 -8.66 15.41 1.15
N TYR A 230 -7.59 15.38 1.93
CA TYR A 230 -7.14 14.14 2.61
C TYR A 230 -7.02 14.28 4.13
N LEU A 231 -6.35 15.33 4.64
CA LEU A 231 -6.07 15.46 6.07
C LEU A 231 -7.33 15.34 6.96
N PRO A 232 -8.49 15.97 6.67
CA PRO A 232 -9.66 15.86 7.53
C PRO A 232 -10.17 14.43 7.65
N ILE A 233 -10.09 13.64 6.57
CA ILE A 233 -10.52 12.24 6.55
C ILE A 233 -9.53 11.38 7.32
N ILE A 234 -8.23 11.55 7.06
CA ILE A 234 -7.16 10.78 7.72
C ILE A 234 -7.18 11.07 9.23
N MET A 235 -7.19 12.35 9.61
CA MET A 235 -7.18 12.78 11.00
C MET A 235 -8.45 12.36 11.73
N HIS A 236 -9.62 12.36 11.08
CA HIS A 236 -10.85 11.84 11.69
C HIS A 236 -10.71 10.36 12.06
N GLN A 237 -10.17 9.54 11.14
CA GLN A 237 -9.98 8.10 11.38
C GLN A 237 -9.00 7.84 12.52
N LEU A 238 -7.86 8.52 12.51
CA LEU A 238 -6.82 8.43 13.54
C LEU A 238 -7.35 8.84 14.92
N LYS A 239 -7.95 10.03 15.02
CA LYS A 239 -8.48 10.56 16.28
C LYS A 239 -9.59 9.68 16.83
N ARG A 240 -10.45 9.15 15.97
CA ARG A 240 -11.53 8.24 16.39
C ARG A 240 -10.99 6.93 16.95
N ALA A 241 -9.86 6.44 16.48
CA ALA A 241 -9.21 5.26 17.08
C ALA A 241 -8.75 5.57 18.51
N VAL A 242 -8.07 6.70 18.70
CA VAL A 242 -7.58 7.15 20.02
C VAL A 242 -8.70 7.50 20.98
N GLU A 243 -9.77 8.13 20.49
CA GLU A 243 -10.94 8.49 21.29
C GLU A 243 -11.58 7.25 21.92
N LYS A 244 -11.69 6.17 21.13
CA LYS A 244 -12.27 4.88 21.52
C LYS A 244 -11.35 4.00 22.35
N ASP A 245 -10.09 4.37 22.45
CA ASP A 245 -9.12 3.60 23.21
C ASP A 245 -9.22 3.95 24.70
N GLU A 246 -9.70 3.01 25.51
CA GLU A 246 -9.85 3.16 26.96
C GLU A 246 -8.50 3.11 27.71
N PHE A 247 -7.43 2.64 27.04
CA PHE A 247 -6.11 2.51 27.63
C PHE A 247 -5.25 3.77 27.48
N VAL A 248 -5.65 4.70 26.62
CA VAL A 248 -4.91 5.95 26.38
C VAL A 248 -5.17 6.93 27.54
N PRO A 249 -4.10 7.41 28.22
CA PRO A 249 -4.23 8.42 29.27
C PRO A 249 -5.02 9.65 28.82
N GLU A 250 -5.87 10.20 29.71
CA GLU A 250 -6.81 11.27 29.34
C GLU A 250 -6.14 12.56 28.88
N ASP A 251 -4.97 12.89 29.44
CA ASP A 251 -4.13 14.01 29.04
C ASP A 251 -3.52 13.81 27.65
N MET A 252 -2.99 12.61 27.38
CA MET A 252 -2.51 12.22 26.04
C MET A 252 -3.65 12.28 25.02
N LYS A 253 -4.80 11.68 25.34
CA LYS A 253 -6.01 11.70 24.50
C LYS A 253 -6.42 13.13 24.16
N LYS A 254 -6.50 14.03 25.14
CA LYS A 254 -6.81 15.46 24.92
C LYS A 254 -5.79 16.16 24.03
N ALA A 255 -4.50 15.85 24.16
CA ALA A 255 -3.47 16.40 23.30
C ALA A 255 -3.63 15.89 21.86
N THR A 256 -3.76 14.57 21.66
CA THR A 256 -3.92 13.95 20.35
C THR A 256 -5.17 14.42 19.60
N LEU A 257 -6.29 14.62 20.29
CA LEU A 257 -7.54 15.08 19.67
C LEU A 257 -7.45 16.53 19.16
N LYS A 258 -6.47 17.32 19.61
CA LYS A 258 -6.22 18.69 19.13
C LYS A 258 -5.35 18.74 17.88
N SER A 259 -4.57 17.68 17.59
CA SER A 259 -3.65 17.63 16.44
C SER A 259 -4.38 17.88 15.11
N LYS A 260 -3.82 18.67 14.21
CA LYS A 260 -4.37 19.01 12.89
C LYS A 260 -3.59 18.36 11.75
N THR A 261 -2.33 18.02 12.01
CA THR A 261 -1.44 17.38 11.05
C THR A 261 -1.02 15.99 11.53
N LEU A 262 -0.46 15.20 10.61
CA LEU A 262 0.12 13.89 10.96
C LEU A 262 1.30 14.04 11.91
N VAL A 263 2.16 15.05 11.70
CA VAL A 263 3.30 15.32 12.59
C VAL A 263 2.84 15.64 14.01
N GLU A 264 1.80 16.47 14.16
CA GLU A 264 1.22 16.77 15.47
C GLU A 264 0.54 15.54 16.10
N PHE A 265 -0.06 14.66 15.29
CA PHE A 265 -0.64 13.41 15.79
C PHE A 265 0.45 12.46 16.28
N ASP A 266 1.47 12.23 15.45
CA ASP A 266 2.55 11.31 15.76
C ASP A 266 3.36 11.77 16.96
N ASN A 267 3.55 13.09 17.14
CA ASN A 267 4.23 13.64 18.30
C ASN A 267 3.42 13.47 19.61
N ALA A 268 2.11 13.68 19.53
CA ALA A 268 1.23 13.60 20.70
C ALA A 268 0.82 12.17 21.07
N PHE A 269 0.90 11.23 20.12
CA PHE A 269 0.38 9.88 20.28
C PHE A 269 1.39 8.82 19.88
N THR A 270 1.71 8.71 18.59
CA THR A 270 2.48 7.60 18.04
C THR A 270 3.83 7.47 18.75
N SER A 271 4.63 8.53 18.83
CA SER A 271 5.93 8.51 19.51
C SER A 271 5.81 8.14 20.98
N GLN A 272 4.73 8.55 21.65
CA GLN A 272 4.50 8.29 23.06
C GLN A 272 4.21 6.80 23.34
N ILE A 273 3.44 6.13 22.49
CA ILE A 273 3.07 4.71 22.68
C ILE A 273 4.19 3.71 22.32
N ILE A 274 5.26 4.21 21.72
CA ILE A 274 6.47 3.43 21.38
C ILE A 274 7.74 3.98 22.03
N ASP A 275 7.59 4.83 23.06
CA ASP A 275 8.67 5.39 23.87
C ASP A 275 9.77 6.10 23.06
N LEU A 276 9.36 6.86 22.05
CA LEU A 276 10.22 7.74 21.26
C LEU A 276 10.05 9.20 21.66
N LYS A 277 11.11 9.99 21.44
CA LYS A 277 11.18 11.40 21.81
C LYS A 277 10.09 12.24 21.15
N ASP A 278 9.94 12.09 19.83
CA ASP A 278 9.06 12.91 19.00
C ASP A 278 8.73 12.23 17.66
N ALA A 279 7.90 12.89 16.85
CA ALA A 279 7.55 12.41 15.50
C ALA A 279 8.76 12.31 14.56
N HIS A 280 9.79 13.15 14.73
CA HIS A 280 10.97 13.13 13.86
C HIS A 280 11.80 11.87 14.12
N GLU A 281 12.04 11.51 15.39
CA GLU A 281 12.70 10.24 15.72
C GLU A 281 11.91 9.04 15.18
N TYR A 282 10.57 9.09 15.23
CA TYR A 282 9.73 8.06 14.62
C TYR A 282 9.94 7.95 13.11
N TYR A 283 9.92 9.08 12.40
CA TYR A 283 10.11 9.12 10.94
C TYR A 283 11.50 8.66 10.52
N GLU A 284 12.56 9.04 11.25
CA GLU A 284 13.92 8.53 11.01
C GLU A 284 13.97 7.00 11.11
N LYS A 285 13.29 6.41 12.08
CA LYS A 285 13.26 4.95 12.28
C LYS A 285 12.50 4.21 11.19
N ILE A 286 11.55 4.83 10.48
CA ILE A 286 10.82 4.20 9.36
C ILE A 286 11.29 4.66 7.97
N HIS A 287 12.29 5.54 7.91
CA HIS A 287 12.73 6.15 6.66
C HIS A 287 13.37 5.11 5.72
N LEU A 288 12.70 4.86 4.59
CA LEU A 288 13.09 3.89 3.55
C LEU A 288 14.57 3.93 3.18
N ARG A 289 15.16 5.12 3.01
CA ARG A 289 16.56 5.29 2.61
C ARG A 289 17.54 4.55 3.54
N THR A 290 17.21 4.44 4.83
CA THR A 290 18.05 3.76 5.85
C THR A 290 17.78 2.24 5.97
N LYS A 291 16.93 1.71 5.09
CA LYS A 291 16.37 0.35 5.14
C LYS A 291 16.70 -0.50 3.93
N ILE A 292 16.93 0.11 2.76
CA ILE A 292 17.14 -0.59 1.47
C ILE A 292 18.23 -1.67 1.55
N ASP A 293 19.32 -1.37 2.26
CA ASP A 293 20.49 -2.25 2.42
C ASP A 293 20.26 -3.42 3.39
N LYS A 294 19.18 -3.38 4.17
CA LYS A 294 18.83 -4.41 5.17
C LYS A 294 17.83 -5.43 4.64
N VAL A 295 17.08 -5.12 3.59
CA VAL A 295 16.11 -6.03 2.99
C VAL A 295 16.82 -7.24 2.37
N ARG A 296 16.33 -8.45 2.66
CA ARG A 296 16.89 -9.73 2.16
C ARG A 296 15.88 -10.59 1.39
N VAL A 297 14.65 -10.13 1.23
CA VAL A 297 13.60 -10.77 0.45
C VAL A 297 13.38 -9.98 -0.85
N PRO A 298 13.12 -10.62 -2.01
CA PRO A 298 12.73 -9.90 -3.22
C PRO A 298 11.58 -8.93 -2.96
N LEU A 299 11.83 -7.64 -3.17
CA LEU A 299 10.90 -6.57 -2.83
C LEU A 299 10.74 -5.59 -3.98
N ILE A 300 9.49 -5.34 -4.40
CA ILE A 300 9.15 -4.28 -5.36
C ILE A 300 8.49 -3.12 -4.63
N ILE A 301 9.00 -1.91 -4.85
CA ILE A 301 8.33 -0.66 -4.52
C ILE A 301 7.68 -0.13 -5.80
N PHE A 302 6.35 -0.05 -5.83
CA PHE A 302 5.57 0.39 -6.98
C PHE A 302 4.81 1.68 -6.68
N ASN A 303 5.22 2.78 -7.32
CA ASN A 303 4.66 4.12 -7.11
C ASN A 303 4.23 4.76 -8.43
N SER A 304 3.43 5.82 -8.36
CA SER A 304 3.22 6.71 -9.50
C SER A 304 3.91 8.05 -9.28
N ASP A 305 4.34 8.68 -10.36
CA ASP A 305 5.04 9.96 -10.29
C ASP A 305 4.07 11.11 -9.96
N ASP A 306 2.77 10.94 -10.24
CA ASP A 306 1.70 11.88 -9.91
C ASP A 306 1.02 11.64 -8.55
N ASP A 307 1.56 10.75 -7.72
CA ASP A 307 1.00 10.40 -6.42
C ASP A 307 0.82 11.68 -5.56
N PRO A 308 -0.40 11.97 -5.06
CA PRO A 308 -0.64 13.19 -4.29
C PRO A 308 0.01 13.20 -2.89
N PHE A 309 0.61 12.09 -2.44
CA PHE A 309 1.14 11.93 -1.08
C PHE A 309 2.67 11.89 -1.06
N THR A 310 3.31 11.67 -2.21
CA THR A 310 4.77 11.58 -2.33
C THR A 310 5.25 12.22 -3.62
N ARG A 311 6.56 12.14 -3.88
CA ARG A 311 7.19 12.66 -5.07
C ARG A 311 8.29 11.71 -5.58
N PRO A 312 8.48 11.59 -6.90
CA PRO A 312 9.46 10.67 -7.47
C PRO A 312 10.91 11.01 -7.09
N GLU A 313 11.22 12.28 -6.79
CA GLU A 313 12.54 12.72 -6.31
C GLU A 313 12.89 12.22 -4.91
N PHE A 314 11.91 11.72 -4.14
CA PHE A 314 12.16 11.15 -2.82
C PHE A 314 12.62 9.68 -2.88
N ALA A 315 12.45 9.01 -4.02
CA ALA A 315 12.86 7.62 -4.16
C ALA A 315 14.39 7.49 -4.03
N PRO A 316 14.92 6.62 -3.15
CA PRO A 316 16.36 6.42 -2.97
C PRO A 316 16.96 5.55 -4.09
N LYS A 317 16.79 5.99 -5.34
CA LYS A 317 17.19 5.26 -6.57
C LYS A 317 18.67 4.93 -6.57
N ASP A 318 19.49 5.83 -6.04
CA ASP A 318 20.94 5.69 -5.87
C ASP A 318 21.33 4.53 -4.92
N LEU A 319 20.48 4.18 -3.95
CA LEU A 319 20.70 3.01 -3.09
C LEU A 319 20.11 1.74 -3.70
N ILE A 320 18.95 1.85 -4.36
CA ILE A 320 18.25 0.72 -4.98
C ILE A 320 19.11 0.04 -6.06
N VAL A 321 19.87 0.81 -6.85
CA VAL A 321 20.78 0.25 -7.87
C VAL A 321 21.93 -0.60 -7.29
N ASN A 322 22.14 -0.55 -5.97
CA ASN A 322 23.14 -1.37 -5.28
C ASN A 322 22.52 -2.57 -4.55
N SER A 323 21.19 -2.63 -4.42
CA SER A 323 20.50 -3.73 -3.73
C SER A 323 20.35 -4.96 -4.61
N ASN A 324 20.59 -6.14 -4.04
CA ASN A 324 20.32 -7.40 -4.73
C ASN A 324 18.84 -7.81 -4.72
N PHE A 325 18.04 -7.18 -3.86
CA PHE A 325 16.69 -7.65 -3.51
C PHE A 325 15.60 -6.63 -3.82
N VAL A 326 15.92 -5.33 -3.89
CA VAL A 326 14.93 -4.27 -4.04
C VAL A 326 14.92 -3.72 -5.47
N ALA A 327 13.73 -3.57 -6.04
CA ALA A 327 13.50 -2.81 -7.27
C ALA A 327 12.45 -1.73 -7.03
N TYR A 328 12.62 -0.59 -7.71
CA TYR A 328 11.64 0.49 -7.75
C TYR A 328 11.04 0.59 -9.13
N LEU A 329 9.73 0.45 -9.21
CA LEU A 329 8.92 0.57 -10.41
C LEU A 329 8.07 1.83 -10.31
N SER A 330 7.98 2.61 -11.38
CA SER A 330 7.02 3.72 -11.44
C SER A 330 6.32 3.93 -12.77
N THR A 331 5.15 4.56 -12.71
CA THR A 331 4.42 5.04 -13.88
C THR A 331 4.15 6.55 -13.75
N PRO A 332 4.10 7.31 -14.87
CA PRO A 332 3.83 8.75 -14.81
C PRO A 332 2.48 9.11 -14.17
N GLU A 333 1.47 8.26 -14.34
CA GLU A 333 0.18 8.41 -13.66
C GLU A 333 -0.22 7.15 -12.91
N GLY A 334 -0.99 7.32 -11.84
CA GLY A 334 -1.52 6.23 -11.02
C GLY A 334 -2.27 6.72 -9.79
N GLY A 335 -2.00 7.95 -9.33
CA GLY A 335 -2.47 8.41 -8.02
C GLY A 335 -2.00 7.50 -6.86
N HIS A 336 -2.52 7.76 -5.68
CA HIS A 336 -2.22 6.97 -4.49
C HIS A 336 -3.09 5.71 -4.48
N VAL A 337 -2.47 4.53 -4.46
CA VAL A 337 -3.09 3.18 -4.34
C VAL A 337 -4.18 2.83 -5.37
N SER A 338 -4.25 3.58 -6.48
CA SER A 338 -5.39 3.54 -7.41
C SER A 338 -5.06 2.89 -8.76
N PHE A 339 -4.17 3.49 -9.56
CA PHE A 339 -3.72 3.03 -10.87
C PHE A 339 -4.85 2.59 -11.82
N ASN A 340 -5.92 3.40 -11.88
CA ASN A 340 -7.14 3.05 -12.59
C ASN A 340 -6.91 2.93 -14.10
N TYR A 341 -7.43 1.87 -14.70
CA TYR A 341 -7.47 1.70 -16.15
C TYR A 341 -8.87 1.36 -16.66
N GLY A 342 -9.04 1.46 -17.99
CA GLY A 342 -10.28 1.15 -18.68
C GLY A 342 -11.30 2.29 -18.58
N MET A 343 -12.28 2.28 -19.49
CA MET A 343 -13.26 3.37 -19.61
C MET A 343 -14.23 3.47 -18.43
N ASN A 344 -14.47 2.38 -17.70
CA ASN A 344 -15.29 2.41 -16.49
C ASN A 344 -14.52 2.87 -15.24
N GLY A 345 -13.18 3.02 -15.32
CA GLY A 345 -12.35 3.42 -14.19
C GLY A 345 -12.32 2.42 -13.03
N HIS A 346 -12.78 1.18 -13.21
CA HIS A 346 -12.88 0.19 -12.13
C HIS A 346 -11.75 -0.84 -12.10
N GLY A 347 -11.01 -1.00 -13.21
CA GLY A 347 -9.78 -1.79 -13.22
C GLY A 347 -8.65 -1.05 -12.51
N SER A 348 -7.75 -1.77 -11.85
CA SER A 348 -6.48 -1.21 -11.35
C SER A 348 -5.31 -2.02 -11.90
N TYR A 349 -4.25 -1.32 -12.28
CA TYR A 349 -3.07 -1.98 -12.84
C TYR A 349 -2.27 -2.73 -11.77
N ILE A 350 -2.46 -2.36 -10.50
CA ILE A 350 -1.75 -2.95 -9.36
C ILE A 350 -1.95 -4.46 -9.29
N GLU A 351 -3.18 -4.97 -9.42
CA GLU A 351 -3.45 -6.40 -9.23
C GLU A 351 -2.74 -7.24 -10.29
N ASN A 352 -2.66 -6.75 -11.53
CA ASN A 352 -1.96 -7.42 -12.61
C ASN A 352 -0.44 -7.47 -12.38
N VAL A 353 0.14 -6.37 -11.89
CA VAL A 353 1.58 -6.30 -11.60
C VAL A 353 1.95 -7.16 -10.40
N ALA A 354 1.11 -7.15 -9.35
CA ALA A 354 1.34 -7.91 -8.13
C ALA A 354 1.32 -9.43 -8.37
N ILE A 355 0.28 -9.95 -9.03
CA ILE A 355 0.19 -11.38 -9.34
C ILE A 355 1.38 -11.84 -10.18
N ASP A 356 1.71 -11.10 -11.25
CA ASP A 356 2.82 -11.46 -12.14
C ASP A 356 4.19 -11.36 -11.46
N PHE A 357 4.38 -10.40 -10.54
CA PHE A 357 5.59 -10.31 -9.72
C PHE A 357 5.75 -11.56 -8.83
N PHE A 358 4.71 -11.90 -8.07
CA PHE A 358 4.74 -13.02 -7.12
C PHE A 358 4.91 -14.37 -7.84
N GLU A 359 4.26 -14.58 -8.99
CA GLU A 359 4.51 -15.75 -9.84
C GLU A 359 5.94 -15.80 -10.37
N SER A 360 6.50 -14.65 -10.76
CA SER A 360 7.87 -14.60 -11.27
C SER A 360 8.90 -14.87 -10.16
N ALA A 361 8.62 -14.45 -8.92
CA ALA A 361 9.49 -14.70 -7.78
C ALA A 361 9.63 -16.21 -7.49
N THR A 362 8.54 -16.97 -7.56
CA THR A 362 8.56 -18.41 -7.29
C THR A 362 9.15 -19.24 -8.42
N ARG A 363 8.91 -18.84 -9.68
CA ARG A 363 9.60 -19.44 -10.82
C ARG A 363 11.11 -19.26 -10.76
N SER A 364 11.59 -18.08 -10.35
CA SER A 364 13.01 -17.78 -10.22
C SER A 364 13.67 -18.57 -9.08
N ASN A 365 12.98 -18.76 -7.94
CA ASN A 365 13.49 -19.61 -6.84
C ASN A 365 13.56 -21.11 -7.19
N SER A 366 12.86 -21.55 -8.26
CA SER A 366 12.84 -22.95 -8.70
C SER A 366 13.92 -23.29 -9.74
N LYS A 367 14.71 -22.30 -10.17
CA LYS A 367 15.85 -22.43 -11.09
C LYS A 367 17.14 -22.26 -10.32
#